data_AF-A0A7S2CGB5-F1
#
_entry.id   AF-A0A7S2CGB5-F1
#
_cell.length_a   1.000
_cell.length_b   1.000
_cell.length_c   1.000
_cell.angle_alpha   90.00
_cell.angle_beta   90.00
_cell.angle_gamma   90.00
#
_symmetry.space_group_name_H-M   'P 1'
#
loop_
_entity.id
_entity.type
_entity.pdbx_description
1 polymer ?
#
loop_
_entity_poly.entity_id
_entity_poly.type
_entity_poly.pdbx_seq_one_letter_code
_entity_poly.pdbx_strand_id
1 'polypeptide(L)'
;QRLEPVLKTMCADCDVELFLVLPRIILLCLLSDPEQKRAELVRSLLPHRFGEPEEAGAPVPLGPELEVLEKLFRRTMIQMADATPRAGGPSAEEKAWSLIIKRAIAGPGSEEEVCECLVPGLHEAAQKSLEGLMREVERWSLELQRHCPEDWNQCSAVLVQCLTGGSQKQAHGKFAV
;
A
#
# COMPACT_ATOMS: atom_id res chain seq x y z
N GLN A 1 -16.12 -9.29 -1.22
CA GLN A 1 -15.39 -10.53 -1.57
C GLN A 1 -14.91 -10.57 -3.04
N ARG A 2 -14.67 -9.42 -3.72
CA ARG A 2 -14.21 -9.35 -5.13
C ARG A 2 -12.74 -8.94 -5.33
N LEU A 3 -12.03 -8.58 -4.26
CA LEU A 3 -10.63 -8.13 -4.33
C LEU A 3 -9.65 -9.23 -4.75
N GLU A 4 -9.79 -10.39 -4.10
CA GLU A 4 -8.95 -11.55 -4.33
C GLU A 4 -8.97 -12.03 -5.79
N PRO A 5 -10.13 -12.14 -6.47
CA PRO A 5 -10.14 -12.51 -7.88
C PRO A 5 -9.48 -11.47 -8.79
N VAL A 6 -9.61 -10.16 -8.53
CA VAL A 6 -8.98 -9.15 -9.39
C VAL A 6 -7.46 -9.24 -9.32
N LEU A 7 -6.88 -9.20 -8.11
CA LEU A 7 -5.42 -9.30 -7.97
C LEU A 7 -4.88 -10.64 -8.47
N LYS A 8 -5.62 -11.73 -8.25
CA LYS A 8 -5.25 -13.07 -8.73
C LYS A 8 -5.29 -13.14 -10.26
N THR A 9 -6.28 -12.53 -10.90
CA THR A 9 -6.35 -12.40 -12.35
C THR A 9 -5.18 -11.58 -12.89
N MET A 10 -4.88 -10.42 -12.29
CA MET A 10 -3.72 -9.62 -12.68
C MET A 10 -2.40 -10.41 -12.59
N CYS A 11 -2.25 -11.22 -11.54
CA CYS A 11 -1.09 -12.10 -11.37
C CYS A 11 -1.05 -13.24 -12.39
N ALA A 12 -2.20 -13.83 -12.74
CA ALA A 12 -2.29 -14.91 -13.72
C ALA A 12 -2.06 -14.42 -15.16
N ASP A 13 -2.53 -13.21 -15.48
CA ASP A 13 -2.47 -12.62 -16.81
C ASP A 13 -1.19 -11.81 -17.05
N CYS A 14 -0.30 -11.72 -16.05
CA CYS A 14 0.89 -10.85 -16.07
C CYS A 14 0.53 -9.40 -16.44
N ASP A 15 -0.57 -8.90 -15.87
CA ASP A 15 -1.12 -7.60 -16.21
C ASP A 15 -0.10 -6.48 -15.89
N VAL A 16 0.09 -5.57 -16.84
CA VAL A 16 0.96 -4.40 -16.68
C VAL A 16 0.48 -3.49 -15.56
N GLU A 17 -0.81 -3.47 -15.27
CA GLU A 17 -1.39 -2.70 -14.16
C GLU A 17 -0.93 -3.23 -12.79
N LEU A 18 -0.49 -4.49 -12.70
CA LEU A 18 0.05 -5.05 -11.45
C LEU A 18 1.28 -4.27 -10.98
N PHE A 19 2.09 -3.78 -11.91
CA PHE A 19 3.27 -2.96 -11.59
C PHE A 19 2.89 -1.57 -11.06
N LEU A 20 1.69 -1.08 -11.33
CA LEU A 20 1.16 0.15 -10.74
C LEU A 20 0.52 -0.09 -9.37
N VAL A 21 -0.06 -1.28 -9.16
CA VAL A 21 -0.77 -1.63 -7.92
C VAL A 21 0.17 -2.07 -6.81
N LEU A 22 1.17 -2.92 -7.11
CA LEU A 22 2.11 -3.44 -6.11
C LEU A 22 2.80 -2.35 -5.26
N PRO A 23 3.38 -1.27 -5.83
CA PRO A 23 4.09 -0.29 -5.03
C PRO A 23 3.12 0.49 -4.11
N ARG A 24 1.86 0.71 -4.53
CA ARG A 24 0.82 1.29 -3.67
C ARG A 24 0.51 0.38 -2.48
N ILE A 25 0.34 -0.93 -2.71
CA ILE A 25 0.07 -1.90 -1.65
C ILE A 25 1.24 -1.97 -0.67
N ILE A 26 2.48 -1.99 -1.16
CA ILE A 26 3.68 -2.03 -0.31
C ILE A 26 3.73 -0.79 0.58
N LEU A 27 3.48 0.39 0.02
CA LEU A 27 3.43 1.64 0.79
C LEU A 27 2.32 1.59 1.85
N LEU A 28 1.10 1.18 1.50
CA LEU A 28 0.02 1.08 2.48
C LEU A 28 0.35 0.08 3.59
N CYS A 29 0.99 -1.05 3.26
CA CYS A 29 1.47 -2.04 4.22
C CYS A 29 2.58 -1.52 5.13
N LEU A 30 3.41 -0.59 4.66
CA LEU A 30 4.35 0.15 5.49
C LEU A 30 3.62 1.11 6.43
N LEU A 31 2.68 1.90 5.91
CA LEU A 31 1.97 2.91 6.69
C LEU A 31 1.07 2.31 7.78
N SER A 32 0.56 1.09 7.56
CA SER A 32 -0.20 0.35 8.58
C SER A 32 0.65 -0.08 9.76
N ASP A 33 1.94 -0.37 9.52
CA ASP A 33 2.87 -0.81 10.56
C ASP A 33 4.32 -0.43 10.21
N PRO A 34 4.73 0.81 10.55
CA PRO A 34 6.04 1.33 10.18
C PRO A 34 7.19 0.75 11.01
N GLU A 35 6.91 0.06 12.12
CA GLU A 35 7.94 -0.51 13.01
C GLU A 35 8.32 -1.94 12.60
N GLN A 36 7.56 -2.55 11.70
CA GLN A 36 7.82 -3.90 11.23
C GLN A 36 8.97 -3.98 10.21
N LYS A 37 9.45 -5.22 10.00
CA LYS A 37 10.44 -5.60 8.97
C LYS A 37 10.10 -5.14 7.55
N ARG A 38 8.85 -4.73 7.29
CA ARG A 38 8.41 -4.16 6.00
C ARG A 38 9.06 -2.81 5.72
N ALA A 39 9.43 -2.06 6.76
CA ALA A 39 10.18 -0.82 6.64
C ALA A 39 11.55 -1.04 5.96
N GLU A 40 12.22 -2.15 6.24
CA GLU A 40 13.51 -2.47 5.62
C GLU A 40 13.41 -2.63 4.10
N LEU A 41 12.32 -3.21 3.60
CA LEU A 41 12.08 -3.33 2.17
C LEU A 41 11.98 -1.94 1.52
N VAL A 42 11.12 -1.08 2.05
CA VAL A 42 10.94 0.28 1.50
C VAL A 42 12.20 1.12 1.69
N ARG A 43 12.93 0.95 2.80
CA ARG A 43 14.21 1.60 3.07
C ARG A 43 15.28 1.22 2.07
N SER A 44 15.33 -0.04 1.64
CA SER A 44 16.25 -0.47 0.59
C SER A 44 15.95 0.17 -0.77
N LEU A 45 14.67 0.49 -1.04
CA LEU A 45 14.21 1.08 -2.30
C LEU A 45 14.18 2.62 -2.29
N LEU A 46 14.08 3.24 -1.12
CA LEU A 46 14.00 4.68 -0.91
C LEU A 46 14.85 5.13 0.30
N PRO A 47 16.18 4.88 0.31
CA PRO A 47 17.02 5.13 1.47
C PRO A 47 17.03 6.60 1.91
N HIS A 48 16.90 7.54 0.98
CA HIS A 48 16.87 8.99 1.25
C HIS A 48 15.58 9.47 1.94
N ARG A 49 14.59 8.59 2.12
CA ARG A 49 13.31 8.90 2.78
C ARG A 49 13.27 8.46 4.23
N PHE A 50 14.38 7.95 4.74
CA PHE A 50 14.56 7.54 6.13
C PHE A 50 15.63 8.43 6.79
N GLY A 51 15.53 8.58 8.11
CA GLY A 51 16.53 9.31 8.88
C GLY A 51 17.83 8.51 9.05
N GLU A 52 18.80 9.09 9.73
CA GLU A 52 19.96 8.35 10.22
C GLU A 52 19.62 7.73 11.58
N PRO A 53 20.08 6.49 11.88
CA PRO A 53 19.91 5.91 13.19
C PRO A 53 20.71 6.72 14.23
N GLU A 54 20.10 7.06 15.36
CA GLU A 54 20.76 7.80 16.45
C GLU A 54 21.89 6.98 17.10
N GLU A 55 21.73 5.65 17.15
CA GLU A 55 22.69 4.71 17.73
C GLU A 55 22.85 3.45 16.87
N ALA A 56 24.00 2.79 16.99
CA ALA A 56 24.26 1.53 16.30
C ALA A 56 23.28 0.43 16.78
N GLY A 57 22.36 0.04 15.90
CA GLY A 57 21.34 -0.99 16.17
C GLY A 57 19.96 -0.44 16.55
N ALA A 58 19.80 0.89 16.63
CA ALA A 58 18.49 1.51 16.79
C ALA A 58 17.65 1.38 15.49
N PRO A 59 16.31 1.29 15.59
CA PRO A 59 15.43 1.38 14.43
C PRO A 59 15.66 2.69 13.68
N VAL A 60 15.70 2.62 12.35
CA VAL A 60 15.85 3.81 11.52
C VAL A 60 14.50 4.56 11.49
N PRO A 61 14.44 5.82 11.92
CA PRO A 61 13.18 6.57 11.91
C PRO A 61 12.74 6.89 10.49
N LEU A 62 11.43 7.08 10.31
CA LEU A 62 10.88 7.61 9.06
C LEU A 62 11.41 9.03 8.84
N GLY A 63 11.71 9.38 7.59
CA GLY A 63 12.00 10.76 7.23
C GLY A 63 10.75 11.64 7.38
N PRO A 64 10.93 12.98 7.48
CA PRO A 64 9.84 13.90 7.80
C PRO A 64 8.68 13.86 6.79
N GLU A 65 8.96 13.66 5.49
CA GLU A 65 7.91 13.55 4.49
C GLU A 65 7.11 12.23 4.60
N LEU A 66 7.78 11.14 5.00
CA LEU A 66 7.14 9.84 5.16
C LEU A 66 6.30 9.80 6.44
N GLU A 67 6.73 10.49 7.51
CA GLU A 67 5.88 10.73 8.69
C GLU A 67 4.62 11.52 8.34
N VAL A 68 4.72 12.52 7.45
CA VAL A 68 3.54 13.27 6.99
C VAL A 68 2.56 12.35 6.27
N LEU A 69 3.07 11.45 5.42
CA LEU A 69 2.25 10.44 4.76
C LEU A 69 1.61 9.46 5.75
N GLU A 70 2.34 9.02 6.77
CA GLU A 70 1.84 8.14 7.83
C GLU A 70 0.73 8.82 8.64
N LYS A 71 0.92 10.08 9.04
CA LYS A 71 -0.09 10.89 9.74
C LYS A 71 -1.35 11.07 8.87
N LEU A 72 -1.17 11.30 7.56
CA LEU A 72 -2.28 11.36 6.60
C LEU A 72 -3.04 10.02 6.55
N PHE A 73 -2.33 8.90 6.43
CA PHE A 73 -2.91 7.57 6.41
C PHE A 73 -3.72 7.27 7.68
N ARG A 74 -3.16 7.51 8.87
CA ARG A 74 -3.85 7.28 10.15
C ARG A 74 -5.13 8.12 10.25
N ARG A 75 -5.08 9.39 9.84
CA ARG A 75 -6.26 10.26 9.81
C ARG A 75 -7.34 9.74 8.86
N THR A 76 -6.94 9.31 7.66
CA THR A 76 -7.87 8.73 6.68
C THR A 76 -8.48 7.44 7.20
N MET A 77 -7.70 6.56 7.84
CA MET A 77 -8.20 5.32 8.48
C MET A 77 -9.29 5.61 9.51
N ILE A 78 -9.09 6.60 10.39
CA ILE A 78 -10.07 7.01 11.40
C ILE A 78 -11.36 7.50 10.72
N GLN A 79 -11.24 8.40 9.74
CA GLN A 79 -12.40 8.95 9.04
C GLN A 79 -13.19 7.89 8.28
N MET A 80 -12.49 6.93 7.66
CA MET A 80 -13.12 5.80 6.97
C MET A 80 -13.81 4.85 7.96
N ALA A 81 -13.18 4.57 9.10
CA ALA A 81 -13.77 3.73 10.14
C ALA A 81 -15.03 4.37 10.75
N ASP A 82 -15.00 5.68 11.01
CA ASP A 82 -16.15 6.44 11.53
C ASP A 82 -17.30 6.52 10.50
N ALA A 83 -16.96 6.62 9.22
CA ALA A 83 -17.93 6.63 8.13
C ALA A 83 -18.47 5.24 7.77
N THR A 84 -17.94 4.16 8.36
CA THR A 84 -18.38 2.79 8.07
C THR A 84 -19.48 2.34 9.05
N PRO A 85 -20.62 1.80 8.57
CA PRO A 85 -21.67 1.28 9.44
C PRO A 85 -21.19 0.16 10.38
N ARG A 86 -21.52 0.29 11.66
CA ARG A 86 -21.32 -0.74 12.69
C ARG A 86 -22.38 -1.83 12.60
N ALA A 87 -22.43 -2.53 11.47
CA ALA A 87 -23.18 -3.77 11.32
C ALA A 87 -22.32 -4.96 11.79
N GLY A 88 -22.95 -6.00 12.34
CA GLY A 88 -22.28 -7.23 12.77
C GLY A 88 -21.36 -7.80 11.67
N GLY A 89 -20.18 -8.26 12.06
CA GLY A 89 -19.12 -8.68 11.13
C GLY A 89 -17.75 -8.09 11.49
N PRO A 90 -16.87 -7.85 10.49
CA PRO A 90 -15.53 -7.30 10.70
C PRO A 90 -15.57 -5.95 11.42
N SER A 91 -14.48 -5.61 12.11
CA SER A 91 -14.33 -4.32 12.79
C SER A 91 -14.42 -3.16 11.78
N ALA A 92 -14.77 -1.96 12.27
CA ALA A 92 -14.81 -0.77 11.42
C ALA A 92 -13.43 -0.48 10.79
N GLU A 93 -12.35 -0.79 11.52
CA GLU A 93 -10.97 -0.66 11.06
C GLU A 93 -10.66 -1.65 9.92
N GLU A 94 -11.05 -2.91 10.05
CA GLU A 94 -10.86 -3.93 9.00
C GLU A 94 -11.61 -3.55 7.72
N LYS A 95 -12.82 -3.00 7.86
CA LYS A 95 -13.61 -2.50 6.72
C LYS A 95 -12.94 -1.28 6.08
N ALA A 96 -12.48 -0.31 6.87
CA ALA A 96 -11.76 0.87 6.40
C ALA A 96 -10.49 0.47 5.63
N TRP A 97 -9.69 -0.43 6.21
CA TRP A 97 -8.51 -0.99 5.55
C TRP A 97 -8.88 -1.68 4.24
N SER A 98 -9.93 -2.51 4.22
CA SER A 98 -10.38 -3.16 3.00
C SER A 98 -10.81 -2.16 1.92
N LEU A 99 -11.43 -1.03 2.29
CA LEU A 99 -11.83 0.01 1.33
C LEU A 99 -10.61 0.74 0.76
N ILE A 100 -9.62 1.06 1.60
CA ILE A 100 -8.36 1.68 1.17
C ILE A 100 -7.60 0.77 0.19
N ILE A 101 -7.50 -0.53 0.49
CA ILE A 101 -6.84 -1.50 -0.38
C ILE A 101 -7.60 -1.66 -1.71
N LYS A 102 -8.94 -1.76 -1.68
CA LYS A 102 -9.77 -1.74 -2.91
C LYS A 102 -9.46 -0.53 -3.77
N ARG A 103 -9.43 0.64 -3.14
CA ARG A 103 -9.19 1.91 -3.84
C ARG A 103 -7.81 1.95 -4.48
N ALA A 104 -6.78 1.42 -3.81
CA ALA A 104 -5.41 1.36 -4.33
C ALA A 104 -5.27 0.42 -5.54
N ILE A 105 -6.03 -0.68 -5.54
CA ILE A 105 -6.06 -1.65 -6.65
C ILE A 105 -6.86 -1.10 -7.84
N ALA A 106 -8.05 -0.57 -7.59
CA ALA A 106 -8.96 -0.16 -8.67
C ALA A 106 -8.52 1.11 -9.41
N GLY A 107 -7.68 1.95 -8.79
CA GLY A 107 -7.18 3.17 -9.42
C GLY A 107 -8.26 4.26 -9.59
N PRO A 108 -7.90 5.46 -10.06
CA PRO A 108 -8.84 6.58 -10.18
C PRO A 108 -10.02 6.24 -11.10
N GLY A 109 -11.26 6.52 -10.65
CA GLY A 109 -12.50 6.28 -11.43
C GLY A 109 -13.42 5.20 -10.88
N SER A 110 -13.01 4.43 -9.86
CA SER A 110 -13.84 3.39 -9.22
C SER A 110 -14.68 3.92 -8.04
N GLU A 111 -15.23 5.13 -8.15
CA GLU A 111 -15.83 5.84 -7.01
C GLU A 111 -17.10 5.14 -6.48
N GLU A 112 -17.91 4.58 -7.38
CA GLU A 112 -19.23 4.03 -7.09
C GLU A 112 -19.21 2.92 -6.01
N GLU A 113 -18.29 1.95 -6.08
CA GLU A 113 -18.24 0.84 -5.11
C GLU A 113 -17.80 1.26 -3.69
N VAL A 114 -17.04 2.35 -3.55
CA VAL A 114 -16.60 2.84 -2.24
C VAL A 114 -17.72 3.63 -1.56
N CYS A 115 -18.49 4.39 -2.34
CA CYS A 115 -19.55 5.26 -1.86
C CYS A 115 -20.70 4.48 -1.20
N GLU A 116 -21.08 3.34 -1.77
CA GLU A 116 -22.20 2.51 -1.30
C GLU A 116 -21.99 1.96 0.13
N CYS A 117 -20.75 1.88 0.60
CA CYS A 117 -20.41 1.30 1.90
C CYS A 117 -20.44 2.32 3.06
N LEU A 118 -20.55 3.61 2.77
CA LEU A 118 -20.35 4.69 3.74
C LEU A 118 -21.68 5.30 4.22
N VAL A 119 -21.68 5.84 5.44
CA VAL A 119 -22.81 6.58 6.00
C VAL A 119 -23.00 7.90 5.21
N PRO A 120 -24.21 8.20 4.69
CA PRO A 120 -24.42 9.34 3.79
C PRO A 120 -23.92 10.70 4.31
N GLY A 121 -24.07 10.97 5.61
CA GLY A 121 -23.65 12.24 6.22
C GLY A 121 -22.14 12.42 6.37
N LEU A 122 -21.35 11.34 6.25
CA LEU A 122 -19.88 11.36 6.38
C LEU A 122 -19.18 11.09 5.04
N HIS A 123 -19.97 10.86 3.99
CA HIS A 123 -19.50 10.37 2.70
C HIS A 123 -18.47 11.31 2.05
N GLU A 124 -18.82 12.58 1.88
CA GLU A 124 -17.97 13.55 1.17
C GLU A 124 -16.62 13.75 1.88
N ALA A 125 -16.63 13.86 3.21
CA ALA A 125 -15.42 14.07 3.99
C ALA A 125 -14.49 12.85 3.95
N ALA A 126 -15.05 11.64 4.09
CA ALA A 126 -14.31 10.39 4.03
C ALA A 126 -13.73 10.16 2.62
N GLN A 127 -14.53 10.35 1.57
CA GLN A 127 -14.10 10.22 0.18
C GLN A 127 -13.00 11.23 -0.14
N LYS A 128 -13.17 12.50 0.21
CA LYS A 128 -12.14 13.54 0.00
C LYS A 128 -10.82 13.19 0.69
N SER A 129 -10.89 12.64 1.91
CA SER A 129 -9.70 12.19 2.64
C SER A 129 -9.02 11.01 1.95
N LEU A 130 -9.81 10.02 1.52
CA LEU A 130 -9.32 8.87 0.78
C LEU A 130 -8.63 9.27 -0.54
N GLU A 131 -9.25 10.16 -1.32
CA GLU A 131 -8.67 10.67 -2.57
C GLU A 131 -7.41 11.51 -2.33
N GLY A 132 -7.33 12.22 -1.20
CA GLY A 132 -6.12 12.92 -0.79
C GLY A 132 -4.98 11.95 -0.47
N LEU A 133 -5.28 10.89 0.30
CA LEU A 133 -4.32 9.83 0.60
C LEU A 133 -3.85 9.12 -0.68
N MET A 134 -4.77 8.69 -1.55
CA MET A 134 -4.42 7.94 -2.76
C MET A 134 -3.53 8.74 -3.71
N ARG A 135 -3.70 10.06 -3.78
CA ARG A 135 -2.81 10.94 -4.57
C ARG A 135 -1.38 10.96 -4.03
N GLU A 136 -1.22 11.04 -2.70
CA GLU A 136 0.11 10.97 -2.11
C GLU A 136 0.71 9.56 -2.27
N VAL A 137 -0.06 8.51 -2.01
CA VAL A 137 0.39 7.13 -2.23
C VAL A 137 0.83 6.92 -3.68
N GLU A 138 0.12 7.48 -4.66
CA GLU A 138 0.52 7.44 -6.06
C GLU A 138 1.87 8.13 -6.28
N ARG A 139 2.04 9.36 -5.78
CA ARG A 139 3.30 10.12 -5.87
C ARG A 139 4.47 9.30 -5.33
N TRP A 140 4.30 8.71 -4.14
CA TRP A 140 5.31 7.88 -3.50
C TRP A 140 5.55 6.57 -4.25
N SER A 141 4.51 5.96 -4.81
CA SER A 141 4.63 4.73 -5.60
C SER A 141 5.46 4.95 -6.87
N LEU A 142 5.32 6.12 -7.51
CA LEU A 142 6.11 6.50 -8.67
C LEU A 142 7.56 6.79 -8.29
N GLU A 143 7.79 7.44 -7.14
CA GLU A 143 9.15 7.67 -6.64
C GLU A 143 9.86 6.36 -6.33
N LEU A 144 9.19 5.43 -5.65
CA LEU A 144 9.70 4.09 -5.33
C LEU A 144 10.16 3.34 -6.60
N GLN A 145 9.36 3.40 -7.67
CA GLN A 145 9.70 2.78 -8.95
C GLN A 145 10.85 3.48 -9.68
N ARG A 146 11.00 4.80 -9.52
CA ARG A 146 11.96 5.62 -10.29
C ARG A 146 13.32 5.76 -9.61
N HIS A 147 13.38 5.66 -8.29
CA HIS A 147 14.63 5.88 -7.56
C HIS A 147 15.66 4.78 -7.83
N CYS A 148 15.23 3.51 -7.79
CA CYS A 148 16.06 2.37 -8.15
C CYS A 148 15.24 1.35 -8.96
N PRO A 149 15.06 1.59 -10.28
CA PRO A 149 14.18 0.77 -11.10
C PRO A 149 14.65 -0.69 -11.21
N GLU A 150 15.96 -0.95 -11.21
CA GLU A 150 16.51 -2.30 -11.24
C GLU A 150 16.17 -3.11 -9.99
N ASP A 151 16.33 -2.52 -8.81
CA ASP A 151 16.01 -3.18 -7.53
C ASP A 151 14.50 -3.34 -7.38
N TRP A 152 13.71 -2.35 -7.82
CA TRP A 152 12.25 -2.48 -7.88
C TRP A 152 11.81 -3.63 -8.79
N ASN A 153 12.38 -3.76 -9.98
CA ASN A 153 12.04 -4.82 -10.92
C ASN A 153 12.38 -6.21 -10.35
N GLN A 154 13.50 -6.35 -9.64
CA GLN A 154 13.85 -7.59 -8.93
C GLN A 154 12.87 -7.89 -7.79
N CYS A 155 12.59 -6.89 -6.95
CA CYS A 155 11.65 -7.03 -5.85
C CYS A 155 10.25 -7.41 -6.34
N SER A 156 9.72 -6.70 -7.33
CA SER A 156 8.39 -6.96 -7.90
C SER A 156 8.32 -8.35 -8.56
N ALA A 157 9.37 -8.80 -9.25
CA ALA A 157 9.41 -10.16 -9.79
C ALA A 157 9.27 -11.23 -8.68
N VAL A 158 9.97 -11.07 -7.55
CA VAL A 158 9.85 -11.96 -6.39
C VAL A 158 8.44 -11.91 -5.80
N LEU A 159 7.86 -10.72 -5.65
CA LEU A 159 6.49 -10.57 -5.13
C LEU A 159 5.46 -11.25 -6.04
N VAL A 160 5.54 -11.05 -7.35
CA VAL A 160 4.66 -11.71 -8.33
C VAL A 160 4.84 -13.22 -8.26
N GLN A 161 6.06 -13.72 -8.13
CA GLN A 161 6.31 -15.15 -7.97
C GLN A 161 5.67 -15.72 -6.69
N CYS A 162 5.79 -15.00 -5.57
CA CYS A 162 5.15 -15.37 -4.30
C CYS A 162 3.62 -15.40 -4.42
N LEU A 163 3.02 -14.41 -5.10
CA LEU A 163 1.57 -14.32 -5.29
C LEU A 163 1.01 -15.39 -6.25
N THR A 164 1.80 -15.80 -7.24
CA THR A 164 1.40 -16.82 -8.24
C THR A 164 1.68 -18.25 -7.78
N GLY A 165 2.37 -18.45 -6.65
CA GLY A 165 2.76 -19.77 -6.17
C GLY A 165 3.85 -20.44 -7.01
N GLY A 166 4.61 -19.67 -7.79
CA GLY A 166 5.61 -20.18 -8.71
C GLY A 166 6.78 -20.87 -7.99
N SER A 167 6.99 -22.16 -8.23
CA SER A 167 8.17 -22.90 -7.75
C SER A 167 9.47 -22.19 -8.20
N GLN A 168 10.42 -22.02 -7.28
CA GLN A 168 11.71 -21.36 -7.52
C GLN A 168 12.41 -21.89 -8.78
N LYS A 169 12.33 -21.15 -9.89
CA LYS A 169 13.39 -21.17 -10.88
C LYS A 169 14.40 -20.14 -10.42
N GLN A 170 15.59 -20.61 -10.02
CA GLN A 170 16.66 -19.84 -9.38
C GLN A 170 16.83 -18.43 -9.98
N ALA A 171 16.37 -17.40 -9.27
CA ALA A 171 16.70 -16.02 -9.59
C ALA A 171 18.14 -15.75 -9.09
N HIS A 172 19.08 -15.58 -10.02
CA HIS A 172 20.41 -15.07 -9.69
C HIS A 172 20.33 -13.55 -9.52
N GLY A 173 20.18 -13.08 -8.29
CA GLY A 173 20.12 -11.66 -7.94
C GLY A 173 20.39 -11.42 -6.45
N LYS A 174 20.71 -10.18 -6.07
CA LYS A 174 21.15 -9.77 -4.71
C LYS A 174 20.17 -10.09 -3.57
N PHE A 175 18.94 -10.48 -3.89
CA PHE A 175 17.90 -10.88 -2.95
C PHE A 175 17.74 -12.41 -2.81
N ALA A 176 18.80 -13.17 -3.12
CA ALA A 176 18.82 -14.60 -2.82
C ALA A 176 18.70 -14.81 -1.29
N VAL A 177 17.59 -15.45 -0.88
CA VAL A 177 17.33 -15.87 0.50
C VAL A 177 18.19 -17.07 0.85
#